data_AF-A0AAN0P8E8-F1
#
_entry.id   AF-A0AAN0P8E8-F1
#
_cell.length_a   1.000
_cell.length_b   1.000
_cell.length_c   1.000
_cell.angle_alpha   90.00
_cell.angle_beta   90.00
_cell.angle_gamma   90.00
#
_symmetry.space_group_name_H-M   'P 1'
#
loop_
_entity.id
_entity.type
_entity.pdbx_description
1 polymer ?
#
loop_
_entity_poly.entity_id
_entity_poly.type
_entity_poly.pdbx_seq_one_letter_code
_entity_poly.pdbx_strand_id
1 'polypeptide(L)'
;MKTSIYKNVGIPILLSVVGSIVWTILSDYIVPAFTSYYIKFSVAYSKKVYASISAHDLIALQQSTYSLLSLLLVIVSILVCAWSYINMSKYREEYESAKARLKALIPKETEEETSEEFTTEAIKELLESSEKTDKFYNKVYILNKILLPTLLIFSILISFKSVATAKYVYESVSYFDYLMGVNSILLDEKKERNYKSRFSQIRNGQDYRNIVVELEKLALSNGLSILPNTTVRKDKDLKKDHPSIKAADVTASDE
;
A
#
# COMPACT_ATOMS: atom_id res chain seq x y z
N MET A 1 36.34 -5.01 -30.80
CA MET A 1 35.23 -5.90 -30.41
C MET A 1 35.08 -6.17 -28.89
N LYS A 2 35.98 -5.72 -27.98
CA LYS A 2 35.92 -6.01 -26.53
C LYS A 2 35.23 -4.96 -25.63
N THR A 3 34.97 -3.76 -26.12
CA THR A 3 34.37 -2.65 -25.33
C THR A 3 32.85 -2.71 -25.18
N SER A 4 32.16 -3.48 -26.03
CA SER A 4 30.69 -3.63 -26.03
C SER A 4 30.15 -4.41 -24.82
N ILE A 5 30.88 -5.44 -24.38
CA ILE A 5 30.46 -6.33 -23.28
C ILE A 5 30.46 -5.59 -21.94
N TYR A 6 31.47 -4.74 -21.68
CA TYR A 6 31.53 -3.92 -20.47
C TYR A 6 30.41 -2.87 -20.41
N LYS A 7 29.96 -2.33 -21.54
CA LYS A 7 28.88 -1.33 -21.59
C LYS A 7 27.50 -1.93 -21.32
N ASN A 8 27.26 -3.17 -21.79
CA ASN A 8 25.97 -3.85 -21.62
C ASN A 8 25.83 -4.60 -20.29
N VAL A 9 26.93 -5.02 -19.66
CA VAL A 9 26.91 -5.79 -18.39
C VAL A 9 27.43 -4.98 -17.21
N GLY A 10 28.41 -4.11 -17.40
CA GLY A 10 29.03 -3.34 -16.32
C GLY A 10 28.13 -2.22 -15.78
N ILE A 11 27.38 -1.53 -16.65
CA ILE A 11 26.44 -0.47 -16.24
C ILE A 11 25.32 -0.99 -15.33
N PRO A 12 24.61 -2.10 -15.65
CA PRO A 12 23.58 -2.62 -14.76
C PRO A 12 24.14 -3.16 -13.43
N ILE A 13 25.36 -3.70 -13.40
CA ILE A 13 26.01 -4.12 -12.15
C ILE A 13 26.38 -2.90 -11.28
N LEU A 14 26.95 -1.84 -11.87
CA LEU A 14 27.22 -0.59 -11.15
C LEU A 14 25.94 0.04 -10.59
N LEU A 15 24.87 0.06 -11.39
CA LEU A 15 23.55 0.52 -10.93
C LEU A 15 22.98 -0.35 -9.82
N SER A 16 23.19 -1.67 -9.84
CA SER A 16 22.73 -2.53 -8.75
C SER A 16 23.53 -2.31 -7.47
N VAL A 17 24.85 -2.13 -7.56
CA VAL A 17 25.71 -1.86 -6.41
C VAL A 17 25.39 -0.49 -5.80
N VAL A 18 25.26 0.55 -6.62
CA VAL A 18 24.86 1.89 -6.15
C VAL A 18 23.44 1.85 -5.57
N GLY A 19 22.51 1.15 -6.23
CA GLY A 19 21.15 0.96 -5.74
C GLY A 19 21.11 0.25 -4.38
N SER A 20 21.92 -0.78 -4.18
CA SER A 20 22.05 -1.47 -2.89
C SER A 20 22.63 -0.54 -1.81
N ILE A 21 23.67 0.24 -2.11
CA ILE A 21 24.26 1.20 -1.15
C ILE A 21 23.22 2.27 -0.76
N VAL A 22 22.51 2.84 -1.73
CA VAL A 22 21.45 3.81 -1.47
C VAL A 22 20.33 3.18 -0.65
N TRP A 23 19.96 1.93 -0.94
CA TRP A 23 18.94 1.20 -0.18
C TRP A 23 19.38 0.96 1.27
N THR A 24 20.63 0.58 1.51
CA THR A 24 21.19 0.41 2.87
C THR A 24 21.22 1.73 3.64
N ILE A 25 21.61 2.83 2.99
CA ILE A 25 21.57 4.16 3.62
C ILE A 25 20.13 4.55 3.98
N LEU A 26 19.18 4.28 3.08
CA LEU A 26 17.76 4.51 3.36
C LEU A 26 17.27 3.63 4.51
N SER A 27 17.56 2.33 4.52
CA SER A 27 17.03 1.38 5.51
C SER A 27 17.64 1.54 6.89
N ASP A 28 18.92 1.89 6.98
CA ASP A 28 19.67 1.84 8.24
C ASP A 28 19.77 3.21 8.91
N TYR A 29 19.66 4.30 8.14
CA TYR A 29 19.78 5.66 8.67
C TYR A 29 18.50 6.47 8.51
N ILE A 30 17.96 6.56 7.28
CA ILE A 30 16.82 7.45 7.02
C ILE A 30 15.54 6.89 7.64
N VAL A 31 15.22 5.62 7.38
CA VAL A 31 14.01 4.97 7.90
C VAL A 31 14.01 4.95 9.44
N PRO A 32 15.10 4.59 10.15
CA PRO A 32 15.14 4.61 11.61
C PRO A 32 15.12 6.03 12.17
N ALA A 33 15.75 7.01 11.51
CA ALA A 33 15.66 8.42 11.91
C ALA A 33 14.22 8.94 11.80
N PHE A 34 13.54 8.71 10.68
CA PHE A 34 12.13 9.05 10.50
C PHE A 34 11.25 8.30 11.49
N THR A 35 11.49 7.00 11.71
CA THR A 35 10.74 6.19 12.68
C THR A 35 10.94 6.74 14.09
N SER A 36 12.17 7.10 14.48
CA SER A 36 12.46 7.70 15.80
C SER A 36 11.85 9.09 15.96
N TYR A 37 11.83 9.90 14.89
CA TYR A 37 11.19 11.20 14.86
C TYR A 37 9.67 11.05 14.99
N TYR A 38 9.07 10.10 14.28
CA TYR A 38 7.66 9.76 14.40
C TYR A 38 7.32 9.20 15.77
N ILE A 39 8.18 8.38 16.38
CA ILE A 39 8.00 7.90 17.76
C ILE A 39 8.08 9.07 18.73
N LYS A 40 9.04 10.00 18.60
CA LYS A 40 9.12 11.19 19.46
C LYS A 40 7.93 12.11 19.29
N PHE A 41 7.49 12.33 18.05
CA PHE A 41 6.28 13.10 17.74
C PHE A 41 5.03 12.41 18.31
N SER A 42 4.93 11.09 18.13
CA SER A 42 3.86 10.24 18.67
C SER A 42 3.87 10.24 20.19
N VAL A 43 5.03 10.20 20.87
CA VAL A 43 5.15 10.26 22.33
C VAL A 43 4.84 11.66 22.86
N ALA A 44 5.23 12.72 22.17
CA ALA A 44 4.89 14.11 22.53
C ALA A 44 3.40 14.40 22.32
N TYR A 45 2.83 13.89 21.23
CA TYR A 45 1.39 13.87 20.97
C TYR A 45 0.68 12.95 21.97
N SER A 46 1.31 11.83 22.35
CA SER A 46 0.82 10.86 23.33
C SER A 46 0.62 11.50 24.69
N LYS A 47 1.64 12.20 25.16
CA LYS A 47 1.60 12.90 26.44
C LYS A 47 0.56 14.03 26.50
N LYS A 48 0.21 14.63 25.35
CA LYS A 48 -0.77 15.73 25.28
C LYS A 48 -2.20 15.28 24.98
N VAL A 49 -2.38 14.15 24.32
CA VAL A 49 -3.71 13.66 23.86
C VAL A 49 -4.16 12.39 24.60
N TYR A 50 -3.24 11.59 25.15
CA TYR A 50 -3.51 10.26 25.70
C TYR A 50 -3.48 10.17 27.22
N ALA A 51 -3.52 11.32 27.91
CA ALA A 51 -3.86 11.31 29.34
C ALA A 51 -5.32 10.82 29.59
N SER A 52 -6.15 10.66 28.55
CA SER A 52 -7.55 10.24 28.67
C SER A 52 -8.04 9.19 27.64
N ILE A 53 -7.15 8.58 26.86
CA ILE A 53 -7.55 7.67 25.76
C ILE A 53 -7.08 6.25 26.09
N SER A 54 -8.00 5.28 26.07
CA SER A 54 -7.70 3.88 26.39
C SER A 54 -6.76 3.28 25.35
N ALA A 55 -5.93 2.29 25.71
CA ALA A 55 -5.02 1.61 24.79
C ALA A 55 -5.73 0.96 23.58
N HIS A 56 -7.02 0.66 23.74
CA HIS A 56 -7.93 0.18 22.71
C HIS A 56 -8.22 1.25 21.63
N ASP A 57 -8.50 2.48 22.06
CA ASP A 57 -8.76 3.60 21.15
C ASP A 57 -7.50 4.01 20.38
N LEU A 58 -6.33 3.84 20.98
CA LEU A 58 -5.04 4.06 20.33
C LEU A 58 -4.84 3.09 19.14
N ILE A 59 -5.21 1.81 19.29
CA ILE A 59 -5.09 0.82 18.22
C ILE A 59 -6.07 1.16 17.08
N ALA A 60 -7.31 1.52 17.40
CA ALA A 60 -8.30 1.95 16.40
C ALA A 60 -7.85 3.23 15.66
N LEU A 61 -7.29 4.21 16.39
CA LEU A 61 -6.75 5.44 15.82
C LEU A 61 -5.55 5.16 14.91
N GLN A 62 -4.64 4.26 15.31
CA GLN A 62 -3.48 3.86 14.53
C GLN A 62 -3.90 3.18 13.22
N GLN A 63 -4.89 2.28 13.25
CA GLN A 63 -5.42 1.64 12.06
C GLN A 63 -6.16 2.61 11.13
N SER A 64 -6.93 3.56 11.67
CA SER A 64 -7.55 4.65 10.91
C SER A 64 -6.48 5.52 10.22
N THR A 65 -5.39 5.83 10.92
CA THR A 65 -4.26 6.57 10.37
C THR A 65 -3.56 5.81 9.24
N TYR A 66 -3.33 4.51 9.40
CA TYR A 66 -2.77 3.69 8.31
C TYR A 66 -3.69 3.60 7.10
N SER A 67 -5.01 3.48 7.32
CA SER A 67 -6.01 3.52 6.24
C SER A 67 -5.91 4.85 5.47
N LEU A 68 -5.86 5.98 6.17
CA LEU A 68 -5.75 7.30 5.57
C LEU A 68 -4.43 7.51 4.80
N LEU A 69 -3.31 7.04 5.36
CA LEU A 69 -2.01 7.03 4.67
C LEU A 69 -2.05 6.15 3.41
N SER A 70 -2.72 5.00 3.46
CA SER A 70 -2.85 4.10 2.30
C SER A 70 -3.70 4.73 1.18
N LEU A 71 -4.74 5.48 1.55
CA LEU A 71 -5.58 6.21 0.60
C LEU A 71 -4.81 7.37 -0.04
N LEU A 72 -4.05 8.11 0.76
CA LEU A 72 -3.17 9.17 0.27
C LEU A 72 -2.11 8.60 -0.70
N LEU A 73 -1.54 7.43 -0.41
CA LEU A 73 -0.59 6.76 -1.29
C LEU A 73 -1.21 6.38 -2.64
N VAL A 74 -2.48 5.95 -2.67
CA VAL A 74 -3.19 5.67 -3.93
C VAL A 74 -3.40 6.95 -4.73
N ILE A 75 -3.84 8.03 -4.08
CA ILE A 75 -4.03 9.34 -4.74
C ILE A 75 -2.72 9.82 -5.36
N VAL A 76 -1.63 9.80 -4.58
CA VAL A 76 -0.30 10.19 -5.07
C VAL A 76 0.15 9.28 -6.21
N SER A 77 -0.10 7.97 -6.12
CA SER A 77 0.24 7.02 -7.19
C SER A 77 -0.51 7.33 -8.49
N ILE A 78 -1.81 7.65 -8.41
CA ILE A 78 -2.63 8.05 -9.56
C ILE A 78 -2.07 9.33 -10.18
N LEU A 79 -1.76 10.34 -9.36
CA LEU A 79 -1.20 11.61 -9.83
C LEU A 79 0.15 11.42 -10.53
N VAL A 80 1.05 10.61 -9.95
CA VAL A 80 2.36 10.29 -10.56
C VAL A 80 2.18 9.55 -11.89
N CYS A 81 1.25 8.58 -11.96
CA CYS A 81 0.96 7.86 -13.20
C CYS A 81 0.38 8.79 -14.28
N ALA A 82 -0.58 9.64 -13.92
CA ALA A 82 -1.18 10.60 -14.84
C ALA A 82 -0.15 11.62 -15.35
N TRP A 83 0.67 12.17 -14.44
CA TRP A 83 1.74 13.10 -14.79
C TRP A 83 2.78 12.46 -15.71
N SER A 84 3.20 11.23 -15.40
CA SER A 84 4.14 10.46 -16.22
C SER A 84 3.57 10.17 -17.62
N TYR A 85 2.29 9.80 -17.70
CA TYR A 85 1.60 9.54 -18.96
C TYR A 85 1.50 10.80 -19.84
N ILE A 86 1.15 11.95 -19.26
CA ILE A 86 1.06 13.23 -19.97
C ILE A 86 2.45 13.62 -20.50
N ASN A 87 3.48 13.56 -19.65
CA ASN A 87 4.85 13.89 -20.07
C ASN A 87 5.35 12.97 -21.18
N MET A 88 5.15 11.66 -21.07
CA MET A 88 5.55 10.73 -22.14
C MET A 88 4.81 10.99 -23.45
N SER A 89 3.53 11.36 -23.39
CA SER A 89 2.77 11.69 -24.60
C SER A 89 3.33 12.93 -25.29
N LYS A 90 3.64 13.99 -24.52
CA LYS A 90 4.30 15.20 -25.04
C LYS A 90 5.68 14.91 -25.63
N TYR A 91 6.52 14.17 -24.90
CA TYR A 91 7.85 13.78 -25.40
C TYR A 91 7.76 12.95 -26.67
N ARG A 92 6.73 12.11 -26.82
CA ARG A 92 6.53 11.32 -28.04
C ARG A 92 6.18 12.19 -29.23
N GLU A 93 5.30 13.18 -29.05
CA GLU A 93 4.96 14.13 -30.11
C GLU A 93 6.17 14.95 -30.54
N GLU A 94 6.93 15.49 -29.58
CA GLU A 94 8.16 16.24 -29.85
C GLU A 94 9.18 15.37 -30.58
N TYR A 95 9.34 14.12 -30.14
CA TYR A 95 10.27 13.17 -30.75
C TYR A 95 9.89 12.79 -32.18
N GLU A 96 8.62 12.44 -32.45
CA GLU A 96 8.15 12.15 -33.81
C GLU A 96 8.25 13.39 -34.72
N SER A 97 8.00 14.59 -34.18
CA SER A 97 8.18 15.84 -34.91
C SER A 97 9.64 16.12 -35.27
N ALA A 98 10.57 15.86 -34.35
CA ALA A 98 12.01 16.00 -34.58
C ALA A 98 12.50 14.98 -35.61
N LYS A 99 12.00 13.73 -35.53
CA LYS A 99 12.27 12.68 -36.51
C LYS A 99 11.76 13.03 -37.91
N ALA A 100 10.56 13.61 -38.01
CA ALA A 100 10.00 14.07 -39.27
C ALA A 100 10.82 15.22 -39.88
N ARG A 101 11.25 16.19 -39.06
CA ARG A 101 12.14 17.29 -39.49
C ARG A 101 13.50 16.77 -39.98
N LEU A 102 14.09 15.81 -39.26
CA LEU A 102 15.38 15.22 -39.62
C LEU A 102 15.27 14.44 -40.94
N LYS A 103 14.19 13.69 -41.14
CA LYS A 103 13.91 13.03 -42.44
C LYS A 103 13.67 14.00 -43.59
N ALA A 104 13.11 15.18 -43.34
CA ALA A 104 12.88 16.20 -44.36
C ALA A 104 14.16 16.98 -44.74
N LEU A 105 15.13 17.03 -43.83
CA LEU A 105 16.45 17.66 -44.06
C LEU A 105 17.44 16.72 -44.77
N ILE A 106 17.18 15.41 -44.79
CA ILE A 106 17.92 14.49 -45.64
C ILE A 106 17.48 14.80 -47.09
N PRO A 107 18.36 15.33 -47.95
CA PRO A 107 18.01 15.58 -49.34
C PRO A 107 17.56 14.24 -49.93
N LYS A 108 16.38 14.23 -50.58
CA LYS A 108 16.03 13.15 -51.49
C LYS A 108 17.15 13.11 -52.51
N GLU A 109 17.89 12.01 -52.56
CA GLU A 109 18.85 11.70 -53.63
C GLU A 109 18.21 12.10 -54.96
N THR A 110 18.60 13.27 -55.44
CA THR A 110 18.41 13.69 -56.81
C THR A 110 19.84 13.88 -57.25
N GLU A 111 20.26 12.93 -58.07
CA GLU A 111 21.55 12.85 -58.74
C GLU A 111 22.06 14.25 -59.11
N GLU A 112 23.09 14.74 -58.43
CA GLU A 112 24.07 15.64 -59.04
C GLU A 112 25.35 15.61 -58.20
N GLU A 113 26.40 15.07 -58.84
CA GLU A 113 27.71 14.78 -58.28
C GLU A 113 28.48 16.05 -57.87
N THR A 114 29.56 15.81 -57.11
CA THR A 114 30.70 16.68 -56.83
C THR A 114 30.56 17.74 -55.72
N SER A 115 30.74 17.30 -54.46
CA SER A 115 31.56 17.98 -53.40
C SER A 115 31.44 17.32 -51.99
N GLU A 116 30.61 16.29 -51.79
CA GLU A 116 30.02 15.98 -50.47
C GLU A 116 30.54 14.73 -49.70
N GLU A 117 31.84 14.41 -49.75
CA GLU A 117 32.35 13.22 -49.02
C GLU A 117 32.41 13.45 -47.48
N PHE A 118 32.60 14.70 -47.04
CA PHE A 118 32.67 15.04 -45.60
C PHE A 118 31.27 15.24 -44.96
N THR A 119 30.27 15.60 -45.76
CA THR A 119 28.89 15.81 -45.33
C THR A 119 28.13 14.49 -45.16
N THR A 120 28.41 13.50 -46.01
CA THR A 120 27.74 12.19 -45.96
C THR A 120 28.11 11.36 -44.72
N GLU A 121 29.37 11.39 -44.26
CA GLU A 121 29.79 10.66 -43.06
C GLU A 121 29.17 11.23 -41.77
N ALA A 122 29.15 12.57 -41.63
CA ALA A 122 28.51 13.24 -40.51
C ALA A 122 26.99 13.00 -40.47
N ILE A 123 26.32 12.98 -41.64
CA ILE A 123 24.89 12.65 -41.75
C ILE A 123 24.64 11.19 -41.34
N LYS A 124 25.53 10.26 -41.73
CA LYS A 124 25.42 8.84 -41.40
C LYS A 124 25.61 8.57 -39.90
N GLU A 125 26.57 9.26 -39.26
CA GLU A 125 26.79 9.18 -37.81
C GLU A 125 25.59 9.76 -37.01
N LEU A 126 25.01 10.86 -37.50
CA LEU A 126 23.76 11.42 -36.96
C LEU A 126 22.58 10.46 -37.09
N LEU A 127 22.48 9.75 -38.21
CA LEU A 127 21.43 8.75 -38.47
C LEU A 127 21.55 7.54 -37.52
N GLU A 128 22.76 7.03 -37.35
CA GLU A 128 23.02 5.88 -36.47
C GLU A 128 22.83 6.23 -34.98
N SER A 129 23.22 7.45 -34.60
CA SER A 129 22.94 8.02 -33.26
C SER A 129 21.44 8.23 -33.02
N SER A 130 20.72 8.72 -34.03
CA SER A 130 19.26 8.87 -34.01
C SER A 130 18.55 7.53 -33.83
N GLU A 131 18.91 6.50 -34.59
CA GLU A 131 18.32 5.16 -34.48
C GLU A 131 18.58 4.49 -33.14
N LYS A 132 19.77 4.69 -32.57
CA LYS A 132 20.12 4.13 -31.26
C LYS A 132 19.31 4.79 -30.15
N THR A 133 19.10 6.10 -30.26
CA THR A 133 18.26 6.87 -29.34
C THR A 133 16.78 6.46 -29.49
N ASP A 134 16.34 6.16 -30.71
CA ASP A 134 14.98 5.64 -31.03
C ASP A 134 14.71 4.31 -30.34
N LYS A 135 15.63 3.35 -30.47
CA LYS A 135 15.53 2.04 -29.84
C LYS A 135 15.52 2.15 -28.31
N PHE A 136 16.32 3.05 -27.75
CA PHE A 136 16.34 3.28 -26.30
C PHE A 136 15.03 3.90 -25.81
N TYR A 137 14.55 4.96 -26.47
CA TYR A 137 13.30 5.63 -26.12
C TYR A 137 12.10 4.68 -26.20
N ASN A 138 11.95 3.93 -27.29
CA ASN A 138 10.88 2.95 -27.43
C ASN A 138 10.91 1.88 -26.33
N LYS A 139 12.11 1.43 -25.94
CA LYS A 139 12.26 0.47 -24.85
C LYS A 139 11.83 1.06 -23.50
N VAL A 140 12.20 2.30 -23.20
CA VAL A 140 11.80 3.02 -21.98
C VAL A 140 10.29 3.32 -21.97
N TYR A 141 9.72 3.68 -23.11
CA TYR A 141 8.30 3.94 -23.26
C TYR A 141 7.45 2.68 -23.04
N ILE A 142 7.83 1.57 -23.68
CA ILE A 142 7.16 0.27 -23.48
C ILE A 142 7.29 -0.19 -22.03
N LEU A 143 8.48 -0.05 -21.43
CA LEU A 143 8.70 -0.40 -20.03
C LEU A 143 7.79 0.41 -19.10
N ASN A 144 7.72 1.73 -19.27
CA ASN A 144 6.85 2.58 -18.45
C ASN A 144 5.36 2.29 -18.65
N LYS A 145 4.94 1.99 -19.89
CA LYS A 145 3.56 1.63 -20.20
C LYS A 145 3.11 0.36 -19.47
N ILE A 146 4.03 -0.55 -19.17
CA ILE A 146 3.75 -1.78 -18.40
C ILE A 146 3.96 -1.55 -16.90
N LEU A 147 5.04 -0.85 -16.53
CA LEU A 147 5.45 -0.66 -15.13
C LEU A 147 4.46 0.21 -14.36
N LEU A 148 3.96 1.30 -14.95
CA LEU A 148 3.06 2.25 -14.28
C LEU A 148 1.69 1.61 -13.91
N PRO A 149 0.98 0.93 -14.83
CA PRO A 149 -0.24 0.20 -14.46
C PRO A 149 0.02 -0.88 -13.41
N THR A 150 1.15 -1.60 -13.52
CA THR A 150 1.51 -2.66 -12.57
C THR A 150 1.72 -2.09 -11.16
N LEU A 151 2.45 -0.97 -11.04
CA LEU A 151 2.63 -0.26 -9.78
C LEU A 151 1.30 0.25 -9.21
N LEU A 152 0.42 0.78 -10.05
CA LEU A 152 -0.89 1.27 -9.64
C LEU A 152 -1.79 0.16 -9.10
N ILE A 153 -1.85 -0.99 -9.78
CA ILE A 153 -2.57 -2.18 -9.31
C ILE A 153 -2.00 -2.64 -7.96
N PHE A 154 -0.68 -2.69 -7.82
CA PHE A 154 -0.04 -3.09 -6.56
C PHE A 154 -0.36 -2.13 -5.41
N SER A 155 -0.31 -0.81 -5.65
CA SER A 155 -0.72 0.20 -4.68
C SER A 155 -2.18 0.03 -4.24
N ILE A 156 -3.10 -0.22 -5.18
CA ILE A 156 -4.52 -0.46 -4.87
C ILE A 156 -4.69 -1.72 -4.00
N LEU A 157 -4.00 -2.82 -4.33
CA LEU A 157 -4.09 -4.07 -3.56
C LEU A 157 -3.60 -3.90 -2.11
N ILE A 158 -2.49 -3.19 -1.90
CA ILE A 158 -1.97 -2.89 -0.56
C ILE A 158 -2.98 -2.06 0.23
N SER A 159 -3.53 -1.01 -0.38
CA SER A 159 -4.50 -0.15 0.28
C SER A 159 -5.81 -0.88 0.58
N PHE A 160 -6.29 -1.75 -0.32
CA PHE A 160 -7.47 -2.58 -0.04
C PHE A 160 -7.26 -3.50 1.17
N LYS A 161 -6.09 -4.15 1.25
CA LYS A 161 -5.73 -4.97 2.41
C LYS A 161 -5.69 -4.12 3.69
N SER A 162 -5.13 -2.92 3.63
CA SER A 162 -5.05 -2.00 4.76
C SER A 162 -6.44 -1.59 5.26
N VAL A 163 -7.32 -1.17 4.34
CA VAL A 163 -8.71 -0.76 4.66
C VAL A 163 -9.52 -1.92 5.23
N ALA A 164 -9.44 -3.11 4.61
CA ALA A 164 -10.14 -4.30 5.10
C ALA A 164 -9.67 -4.69 6.51
N THR A 165 -8.36 -4.61 6.76
CA THR A 165 -7.78 -4.88 8.09
C THR A 165 -8.25 -3.85 9.12
N ALA A 166 -8.24 -2.56 8.77
CA ALA A 166 -8.70 -1.50 9.66
C ALA A 166 -10.18 -1.66 10.03
N LYS A 167 -11.04 -1.98 9.05
CA LYS A 167 -12.46 -2.29 9.27
C LYS A 167 -12.63 -3.46 10.24
N TYR A 168 -11.94 -4.57 9.99
CA TYR A 168 -12.01 -5.74 10.85
C TYR A 168 -11.57 -5.43 12.29
N VAL A 169 -10.47 -4.69 12.48
CA VAL A 169 -9.99 -4.31 13.80
C VAL A 169 -11.00 -3.41 14.52
N TYR A 170 -11.52 -2.40 13.84
CA TYR A 170 -12.52 -1.48 14.41
C TYR A 170 -13.78 -2.21 14.87
N GLU A 171 -14.29 -3.12 14.04
CA GLU A 171 -15.47 -3.90 14.39
C GLU A 171 -15.19 -4.92 15.51
N SER A 172 -13.96 -5.44 15.58
CA SER A 172 -13.53 -6.36 16.66
C SER A 172 -13.46 -5.66 18.01
N VAL A 173 -12.91 -4.45 18.00
CA VAL A 173 -12.85 -3.46 19.10
C VAL A 173 -14.26 -3.12 19.58
N SER A 174 -15.13 -2.68 18.66
CA SER A 174 -16.53 -2.36 18.98
C SER A 174 -17.32 -3.56 19.53
N TYR A 175 -17.10 -4.76 19.00
CA TYR A 175 -17.79 -5.96 19.48
C TYR A 175 -17.31 -6.39 20.88
N PHE A 176 -16.01 -6.22 21.17
CA PHE A 176 -15.49 -6.44 22.51
C PHE A 176 -16.10 -5.47 23.53
N ASP A 177 -16.14 -4.17 23.21
CA ASP A 177 -16.75 -3.15 24.07
C ASP A 177 -18.24 -3.41 24.29
N TYR A 178 -18.96 -3.84 23.25
CA TYR A 178 -20.36 -4.26 23.36
C TYR A 178 -20.51 -5.41 24.37
N LEU A 179 -19.72 -6.48 24.25
CA LEU A 179 -19.77 -7.62 25.16
C LEU A 179 -19.40 -7.25 26.60
N MET A 180 -18.44 -6.34 26.77
CA MET A 180 -18.09 -5.76 28.07
C MET A 180 -19.26 -4.98 28.67
N GLY A 181 -19.97 -4.20 27.84
CA GLY A 181 -21.17 -3.46 28.24
C GLY A 181 -22.32 -4.36 28.65
N VAL A 182 -22.61 -5.41 27.87
CA VAL A 182 -23.63 -6.42 28.19
C VAL A 182 -23.31 -7.10 29.53
N ASN A 183 -22.05 -7.45 29.76
CA ASN A 183 -21.61 -8.11 30.98
C ASN A 183 -21.30 -7.15 32.15
N SER A 184 -21.53 -5.84 32.02
CA SER A 184 -21.10 -4.84 33.01
C SER A 184 -21.59 -5.14 34.44
N ILE A 185 -22.81 -5.67 34.58
CA ILE A 185 -23.41 -6.02 35.88
C ILE A 185 -22.73 -7.27 36.51
N LEU A 186 -22.12 -8.12 35.69
CA LEU A 186 -21.47 -9.37 36.09
C LEU A 186 -19.95 -9.23 36.29
N LEU A 187 -19.38 -8.11 35.85
CA LEU A 187 -17.95 -7.85 35.86
C LEU A 187 -17.57 -6.99 37.05
N ASP A 188 -16.93 -7.60 38.04
CA ASP A 188 -16.22 -6.84 39.08
C ASP A 188 -15.06 -6.04 38.45
N GLU A 189 -14.69 -4.92 39.05
CA GLU A 189 -13.63 -4.01 38.54
C GLU A 189 -12.32 -4.75 38.22
N LYS A 190 -11.96 -5.75 39.03
CA LYS A 190 -10.77 -6.59 38.81
C LYS A 190 -10.90 -7.46 37.54
N LYS A 191 -12.08 -8.04 37.29
CA LYS A 191 -12.34 -8.85 36.08
C LYS A 191 -12.38 -7.96 34.85
N GLU A 192 -13.02 -6.80 34.96
CA GLU A 192 -13.11 -5.82 33.89
C GLU A 192 -11.71 -5.36 33.43
N ARG A 193 -10.83 -5.00 34.38
CA ARG A 193 -9.44 -4.65 34.09
C ARG A 193 -8.65 -5.80 33.48
N ASN A 194 -8.90 -7.04 33.90
CA ASN A 194 -8.25 -8.21 33.32
C ASN A 194 -8.62 -8.40 31.84
N TYR A 195 -9.91 -8.33 31.50
CA TYR A 195 -10.35 -8.43 30.10
C TYR A 195 -9.76 -7.31 29.24
N LYS A 196 -9.77 -6.06 29.72
CA LYS A 196 -9.12 -4.92 29.04
C LYS A 196 -7.62 -5.14 28.83
N SER A 197 -6.92 -5.70 29.82
CA SER A 197 -5.49 -6.01 29.72
C SER A 197 -5.20 -7.16 28.75
N ARG A 198 -6.03 -8.20 28.72
CA ARG A 198 -5.86 -9.31 27.77
C ARG A 198 -6.16 -8.86 26.34
N PHE A 199 -7.16 -7.99 26.19
CA PHE A 199 -7.52 -7.40 24.90
C PHE A 199 -6.38 -6.55 24.33
N SER A 200 -5.73 -5.72 25.14
CA SER A 200 -4.59 -4.90 24.67
C SER A 200 -3.34 -5.71 24.32
N GLN A 201 -3.27 -6.96 24.73
CA GLN A 201 -2.15 -7.88 24.48
C GLN A 201 -2.42 -8.90 23.36
N ILE A 202 -3.54 -8.78 22.65
CA ILE A 202 -3.90 -9.66 21.54
C ILE A 202 -2.79 -9.61 20.46
N ARG A 203 -2.30 -10.79 20.06
CA ARG A 203 -1.29 -10.90 18.99
C ARG A 203 -1.85 -11.52 17.72
N ASN A 204 -2.93 -12.29 17.84
CA ASN A 204 -3.53 -13.02 16.74
C ASN A 204 -5.06 -13.17 16.92
N GLY A 205 -5.74 -13.62 15.87
CA GLY A 205 -7.21 -13.79 15.90
C GLY A 205 -7.71 -14.86 16.87
N GLN A 206 -6.89 -15.84 17.25
CA GLN A 206 -7.27 -16.86 18.24
C GLN A 206 -7.30 -16.28 19.66
N ASP A 207 -6.36 -15.40 20.01
CA ASP A 207 -6.35 -14.69 21.29
C ASP A 207 -7.64 -13.87 21.45
N TYR A 208 -8.01 -13.13 20.40
CA TYR A 208 -9.27 -12.39 20.33
C TYR A 208 -10.47 -13.32 20.50
N ARG A 209 -10.52 -14.41 19.74
CA ARG A 209 -11.62 -15.39 19.80
C ARG A 209 -11.80 -15.98 21.19
N ASN A 210 -10.71 -16.31 21.89
CA ASN A 210 -10.78 -16.87 23.24
C ASN A 210 -11.44 -15.89 24.21
N ILE A 211 -11.04 -14.61 24.16
CA ILE A 211 -11.63 -13.56 25.01
C ILE A 211 -13.11 -13.35 24.70
N VAL A 212 -13.45 -13.29 23.41
CA VAL A 212 -14.84 -13.13 22.96
C VAL A 212 -15.71 -14.30 23.41
N VAL A 213 -15.27 -15.55 23.21
CA VAL A 213 -16.03 -16.74 23.62
C VAL A 213 -16.22 -16.79 25.14
N GLU A 214 -15.24 -16.35 25.93
CA GLU A 214 -15.38 -16.24 27.39
C GLU A 214 -16.45 -15.23 27.80
N LEU A 215 -16.46 -14.04 27.17
CA LEU A 215 -17.45 -12.99 27.45
C LEU A 215 -18.86 -13.37 26.93
N GLU A 216 -18.96 -14.01 25.77
CA GLU A 216 -20.20 -14.58 25.24
C GLU A 216 -20.75 -15.63 26.21
N LYS A 217 -19.90 -16.56 26.67
CA LYS A 217 -20.29 -17.61 27.62
C LYS A 217 -20.79 -16.99 28.93
N LEU A 218 -20.10 -15.98 29.44
CA LEU A 218 -20.48 -15.28 30.67
C LEU A 218 -21.86 -14.62 30.53
N ALA A 219 -22.14 -13.96 29.41
CA ALA A 219 -23.43 -13.33 29.16
C ALA A 219 -24.54 -14.39 29.09
N LEU A 220 -24.34 -15.40 28.26
CA LEU A 220 -25.33 -16.44 27.98
C LEU A 220 -25.62 -17.32 29.20
N SER A 221 -24.61 -17.68 30.00
CA SER A 221 -24.80 -18.47 31.21
C SER A 221 -25.62 -17.74 32.27
N ASN A 222 -25.67 -16.41 32.21
CA ASN A 222 -26.43 -15.56 33.11
C ASN A 222 -27.74 -15.06 32.47
N GLY A 223 -28.16 -15.63 31.34
CA GLY A 223 -29.43 -15.31 30.68
C GLY A 223 -29.46 -13.97 29.94
N LEU A 224 -28.30 -13.37 29.67
CA LEU A 224 -28.21 -12.14 28.89
C LEU A 224 -28.25 -12.44 27.39
N SER A 225 -28.97 -11.62 26.63
CA SER A 225 -29.01 -11.70 25.17
C SER A 225 -27.80 -10.99 24.56
N ILE A 226 -27.28 -11.57 23.47
CA ILE A 226 -26.17 -11.02 22.69
C ILE A 226 -26.56 -10.97 21.22
N LEU A 227 -26.20 -9.88 20.56
CA LEU A 227 -26.34 -9.72 19.12
C LEU A 227 -24.95 -9.92 18.49
N PRO A 228 -24.76 -10.91 17.59
CA PRO A 228 -23.48 -11.11 16.93
C PRO A 228 -23.18 -9.97 15.94
N ASN A 229 -21.91 -9.59 15.83
CA ASN A 229 -21.42 -8.74 14.74
C ASN A 229 -20.96 -9.64 13.58
N THR A 230 -21.73 -9.68 12.48
CA THR A 230 -21.52 -10.60 11.35
C THR A 230 -20.17 -10.47 10.64
N THR A 231 -19.48 -9.33 10.75
CA THR A 231 -18.13 -9.12 10.18
C THR A 231 -17.06 -9.86 10.97
N VAL A 232 -17.23 -9.97 12.28
CA VAL A 232 -16.22 -10.51 13.21
C VAL A 232 -16.61 -11.89 13.74
N ARG A 233 -17.91 -12.10 13.94
CA ARG A 233 -18.52 -13.27 14.56
C ARG A 233 -19.81 -13.62 13.83
N LYS A 234 -19.78 -14.70 13.03
CA LYS A 234 -20.98 -15.20 12.34
C LYS A 234 -21.88 -15.95 13.30
N ASP A 235 -23.19 -15.91 13.06
CA ASP A 235 -24.19 -16.65 13.84
C ASP A 235 -23.90 -18.15 13.89
N LYS A 236 -23.36 -18.71 12.80
CA LYS A 236 -22.94 -20.11 12.72
C LYS A 236 -21.82 -20.42 13.72
N ASP A 237 -20.87 -19.52 13.86
CA ASP A 237 -19.73 -19.69 14.77
C ASP A 237 -20.16 -19.50 16.22
N LEU A 238 -21.10 -18.57 16.48
CA LEU A 238 -21.73 -18.40 17.79
C LEU A 238 -22.49 -19.65 18.23
N LYS A 239 -23.35 -20.19 17.34
CA LYS A 239 -24.11 -21.42 17.60
C LYS A 239 -23.21 -22.65 17.77
N LYS A 240 -22.08 -22.70 17.06
CA LYS A 240 -21.09 -23.78 17.17
C LYS A 240 -20.41 -23.77 18.53
N ASP A 241 -19.98 -22.60 19.00
CA ASP A 241 -19.23 -22.48 20.24
C ASP A 241 -20.14 -22.49 21.48
N HIS A 242 -21.45 -22.19 21.32
CA HIS A 242 -22.45 -22.20 22.39
C HIS A 242 -23.74 -22.94 21.97
N PRO A 243 -23.72 -24.28 21.89
CA PRO A 243 -24.86 -25.08 21.40
C PRO A 243 -26.08 -25.06 22.34
N SER A 244 -25.89 -24.66 23.60
CA SER A 244 -26.93 -24.53 24.61
C SER A 244 -27.78 -23.26 24.51
N ILE A 245 -27.44 -22.34 23.59
CA ILE A 245 -28.31 -21.21 23.24
C ILE A 245 -29.56 -21.83 22.59
N LYS A 246 -30.64 -21.97 23.36
CA LYS A 246 -31.97 -22.12 22.75
C LYS A 246 -32.12 -20.97 21.78
N ALA A 247 -32.45 -21.29 20.53
CA ALA A 247 -32.79 -20.32 19.50
C ALA A 247 -33.72 -19.26 20.09
N ALA A 248 -33.17 -18.16 20.56
CA ALA A 248 -33.93 -16.97 20.87
C ALA A 248 -34.33 -16.46 19.49
N ASP A 249 -35.64 -16.51 19.24
CA ASP A 249 -36.34 -16.12 18.02
C ASP A 249 -35.56 -15.12 17.15
N VAL A 250 -34.89 -15.65 16.13
CA VAL A 250 -34.55 -14.90 14.91
C VAL A 250 -35.78 -14.98 14.02
N THR A 251 -36.89 -14.43 14.51
CA THR A 251 -38.13 -14.18 13.75
C THR A 251 -38.63 -12.81 14.15
N ALA A 252 -37.86 -11.78 13.84
CA ALA A 252 -38.32 -10.39 13.91
C ALA A 252 -37.40 -9.47 13.09
N SER A 253 -37.33 -9.68 11.77
CA SER A 253 -37.08 -8.62 10.77
C SER A 253 -37.02 -9.24 9.36
N ASP A 254 -38.12 -9.83 8.92
CA ASP A 254 -38.47 -9.94 7.50
C ASP A 254 -39.90 -9.40 7.38
N GLU A 255 -40.03 -8.08 7.52
CA GLU A 255 -41.11 -7.25 6.97
C GLU A 255 -40.51 -5.92 6.47
#